data_AF-Q6VR08-F1
#
_entry.id   AF-Q6VR08-F1
#
_cell.length_a   1.000
_cell.length_b   1.000
_cell.length_c   1.000
_cell.angle_alpha   90.00
_cell.angle_beta   90.00
_cell.angle_gamma   90.00
#
_symmetry.space_group_name_H-M   'P 1'
#
loop_
_entity.id
_entity.type
_entity.pdbx_description
1 polymer ?
#
loop_
_entity_poly.entity_id
_entity_poly.type
_entity_poly.pdbx_seq_one_letter_code
_entity_poly.pdbx_strand_id
1 'polypeptide(L)' 'VVKGNPYPRSYYRCTSLKCNVRKHVERASDDPRAFI' A
#
# COMPACT_ATOMS: atom_id res chain seq x y z
N VAL A 1 -3.26 -5.33 -9.67
CA VAL A 1 -3.54 -6.44 -8.73
C VAL A 1 -2.22 -7.14 -8.46
N VAL A 2 -1.88 -7.41 -7.19
CA VAL A 2 -0.59 -8.04 -6.84
C VAL A 2 -0.69 -9.55 -7.08
N LYS A 3 0.37 -10.15 -7.66
CA LYS A 3 0.36 -11.59 -7.96
C LYS A 3 0.23 -12.38 -6.66
N GLY A 4 -0.85 -13.15 -6.51
CA GLY A 4 -1.14 -13.92 -5.30
C GLY A 4 -1.96 -13.19 -4.24
N ASN A 5 -2.34 -11.93 -4.47
CA ASN A 5 -3.17 -11.16 -3.56
C ASN A 5 -4.41 -10.60 -4.29
N PRO A 6 -5.63 -10.98 -3.86
CA PRO A 6 -6.85 -10.47 -4.49
C PRO A 6 -7.04 -8.96 -4.27
N TYR A 7 -6.36 -8.37 -3.29
CA TYR A 7 -6.45 -6.96 -2.97
C TYR A 7 -5.43 -6.13 -3.77
N PRO A 8 -5.79 -4.92 -4.22
CA PRO A 8 -4.86 -4.03 -4.90
C PRO A 8 -3.83 -3.44 -3.93
N ARG A 9 -2.63 -3.17 -4.43
CA ARG A 9 -1.62 -2.34 -3.75
C ARG A 9 -1.82 -0.88 -4.13
N SER A 10 -1.97 -0.03 -3.11
CA SER A 10 -2.09 1.43 -3.24
C SER A 10 -0.74 2.09 -3.01
N TYR A 11 -0.45 3.16 -3.74
CA TYR A 11 0.76 3.96 -3.57
C TYR A 11 0.39 5.37 -3.17
N TYR A 12 1.09 5.89 -2.16
CA TYR A 12 0.87 7.23 -1.64
C TYR A 12 2.17 8.02 -1.70
N ARG A 13 2.03 9.29 -2.05
CA ARG A 13 3.08 10.29 -1.97
C ARG A 13 2.69 11.29 -0.88
N CYS A 14 3.66 11.71 -0.09
CA CYS A 14 3.51 12.81 0.83
C CYS A 14 3.07 14.09 0.10
N THR A 15 2.05 14.78 0.62
CA THR A 15 1.49 16.00 0.01
C THR A 15 2.14 17.28 0.54
N SER A 16 2.96 17.19 1.59
CA SER A 16 3.68 18.33 2.15
C SER A 16 4.75 18.86 1.18
N LEU A 17 4.92 20.19 1.16
CA LEU A 17 5.96 20.86 0.37
C LEU A 17 7.35 20.29 0.70
N LYS A 18 8.13 20.02 -0.36
CA LYS A 18 9.50 19.45 -0.30
C LYS A 18 9.59 18.07 0.38
N CYS A 19 8.48 17.35 0.52
CA CYS A 19 8.46 16.01 1.09
C CYS A 19 8.65 14.95 0.00
N ASN A 20 9.71 14.15 0.12
CA ASN A 20 10.04 13.08 -0.83
C ASN A 20 9.58 11.69 -0.35
N VAL A 21 8.83 11.63 0.77
CA VAL A 21 8.36 10.37 1.34
C VAL A 21 7.32 9.72 0.42
N ARG A 22 7.49 8.42 0.23
CA ARG A 22 6.58 7.54 -0.52
C ARG A 22 6.29 6.33 0.36
N LYS A 23 5.05 5.85 0.32
CA LYS A 23 4.68 4.58 0.93
C LYS A 23 3.77 3.79 0.01
N HIS A 24 3.80 2.47 0.13
CA HIS A 24 2.74 1.62 -0.40
C HIS A 24 1.90 1.09 0.76
N VAL A 25 0.67 0.71 0.45
CA VAL A 25 -0.24 0.01 1.34
C VAL A 25 -0.83 -1.15 0.57
N GLU A 26 -0.72 -2.34 1.11
CA GLU A 26 -1.28 -3.57 0.60
C GLU A 26 -2.00 -4.28 1.74
N ARG A 27 -3.15 -4.91 1.46
CA ARG A 27 -3.80 -5.78 2.45
C ARG A 27 -3.10 -7.12 2.45
N ALA A 28 -2.88 -7.75 3.61
CA ALA A 28 -2.29 -9.08 3.62
C ALA A 28 -3.21 -10.09 2.91
N SER A 29 -2.63 -11.06 2.20
CA SER A 29 -3.41 -12.06 1.45
C SER A 29 -4.00 -13.14 2.35
N ASP A 30 -3.36 -13.40 3.49
CA ASP A 30 -3.71 -14.39 4.50
C ASP A 30 -4.64 -13.84 5.59
N ASP A 31 -4.47 -12.57 5.98
CA ASP A 31 -5.37 -11.88 6.92
C ASP A 31 -5.93 -10.58 6.31
N PRO A 32 -7.23 -10.56 5.93
CA PRO A 32 -7.88 -9.37 5.41
C PRO A 32 -7.92 -8.18 6.37
N ARG A 33 -7.66 -8.36 7.67
CA ARG A 33 -7.59 -7.26 8.65
C ARG A 33 -6.20 -6.65 8.77
N ALA A 34 -5.17 -7.34 8.27
CA ALA A 34 -3.80 -6.87 8.30
C ALA A 34 -3.44 -6.05 7.05
N PHE A 35 -2.55 -5.06 7.23
CA PHE A 35 -2.00 -4.22 6.17
C PHE A 35 -0.46 -4.20 6.24
N ILE A 36 0.16 -4.11 5.07
CA ILE A 36 1.60 -4.11 4.81
C ILE A 36 1.96 -2.85 4.02
#